data_AF-A0A941UU60-F1
#
_entry.id   AF-A0A941UU60-F1
#
_cell.length_a   1.000
_cell.length_b   1.000
_cell.length_c   1.000
_cell.angle_alpha   90.00
_cell.angle_beta   90.00
_cell.angle_gamma   90.00
#
_symmetry.space_group_name_H-M   'P 1'
#
loop_
_entity.id
_entity.type
_entity.pdbx_description
1 polymer ?
#
loop_
_entity_poly.entity_id
_entity_poly.type
_entity_poly.pdbx_seq_one_letter_code
_entity_poly.pdbx_strand_id
1 'polypeptide(L)'
;DRVKIIQGDIFKEDFSKATVVTMYLLPELNLCVRHRILAMTPGTRVTSHAFTMGEWEADESFEAEYRNAYLWIVPARVGGSWNFRNGNGSVDFAVSLSQSFQKIGGEVTVGGRRQPLIGASLQGDSIRFAFTDAKGMTQHFAGNVRGSTIIGSLRASGVADAELTGTAQGPLAPAPWAEMAGGCGRFYGK
;
A
#
# COMPACT_ATOMS: atom_id res chain seq x y z
N ASP A 1 -5.19 -21.15 24.50
CA ASP A 1 -4.48 -22.00 23.54
C ASP A 1 -3.70 -21.11 22.57
N ARG A 2 -2.43 -21.42 22.26
CA ARG A 2 -1.54 -20.51 21.48
C ARG A 2 -1.18 -21.01 20.09
N VAL A 3 -1.43 -22.28 19.80
CA VAL A 3 -1.08 -22.92 18.52
C VAL A 3 -2.27 -23.70 18.00
N LYS A 4 -2.58 -23.52 16.71
CA LYS A 4 -3.54 -24.33 15.98
C LYS A 4 -2.87 -24.84 14.72
N ILE A 5 -2.97 -26.15 14.48
CA ILE A 5 -2.51 -26.78 13.23
C ILE A 5 -3.75 -27.08 12.40
N ILE A 6 -3.72 -26.67 11.13
CA ILE A 6 -4.79 -26.88 10.17
C ILE A 6 -4.23 -27.76 9.05
N GLN A 7 -4.84 -28.92 8.84
CA GLN A 7 -4.58 -29.70 7.65
C GLN A 7 -5.39 -29.09 6.50
N GLY A 8 -4.72 -28.43 5.56
CA GLY A 8 -5.37 -27.72 4.48
C GLY A 8 -4.42 -27.37 3.35
N ASP A 9 -4.99 -26.80 2.29
CA ASP A 9 -4.28 -26.29 1.12
C ASP A 9 -4.18 -24.76 1.24
N ILE A 10 -2.97 -24.21 1.17
CA ILE A 10 -2.75 -22.75 1.26
C ILE A 10 -3.50 -21.98 0.18
N PHE A 11 -3.81 -22.61 -0.96
CA PHE A 11 -4.59 -21.98 -2.02
C PHE A 11 -6.10 -21.94 -1.71
N LYS A 12 -6.57 -22.65 -0.69
CA LYS A 12 -7.99 -22.75 -0.32
C LYS A 12 -8.30 -22.22 1.08
N GLU A 13 -7.39 -22.41 2.01
CA GLU A 13 -7.55 -22.03 3.41
C GLU A 13 -7.64 -20.50 3.57
N ASP A 14 -8.52 -20.00 4.43
CA ASP A 14 -8.61 -18.57 4.73
C ASP A 14 -7.59 -18.16 5.80
N PHE A 15 -6.52 -17.50 5.37
CA PHE A 15 -5.49 -16.92 6.23
C PHE A 15 -5.57 -15.39 6.30
N SER A 16 -6.65 -14.77 5.79
CA SER A 16 -6.76 -13.31 5.63
C SER A 16 -6.67 -12.52 6.94
N LYS A 17 -6.94 -13.17 8.08
CA LYS A 17 -6.87 -12.60 9.43
C LYS A 17 -5.45 -12.56 10.02
N ALA A 18 -4.47 -13.19 9.38
CA ALA A 18 -3.10 -13.18 9.88
C ALA A 18 -2.49 -11.76 9.81
N THR A 19 -1.77 -11.35 10.84
CA THR A 19 -1.01 -10.07 10.87
C THR A 19 0.45 -10.24 10.46
N VAL A 20 0.92 -11.49 10.44
CA VAL A 20 2.23 -11.93 9.95
C VAL A 20 2.03 -13.25 9.21
N VAL A 21 2.60 -13.37 8.01
CA VAL A 21 2.66 -14.62 7.24
C VAL A 21 4.13 -14.96 7.04
N THR A 22 4.52 -16.20 7.38
CA THR A 22 5.88 -16.71 7.16
C THR A 22 5.83 -17.83 6.15
N MET A 23 6.73 -17.81 5.16
CA MET A 23 6.69 -18.73 4.04
C MET A 23 8.05 -19.32 3.72
N TYR A 24 8.03 -20.58 3.36
CA TYR A 24 9.13 -21.24 2.66
C TYR A 24 8.53 -22.24 1.68
N LEU A 25 8.22 -21.74 0.47
CA LEU A 25 7.53 -22.48 -0.58
C LEU A 25 8.48 -22.70 -1.78
N LEU A 26 7.97 -22.46 -2.99
CA LEU A 26 8.72 -22.40 -4.25
C LEU A 26 8.40 -21.07 -4.95
N PRO A 27 9.26 -20.58 -5.86
CA PRO A 27 9.05 -19.31 -6.55
C PRO A 27 7.66 -19.18 -7.18
N GLU A 28 7.20 -20.22 -7.87
CA GLU A 28 5.90 -20.21 -8.52
C GLU A 28 4.74 -20.15 -7.52
N LEU A 29 4.83 -20.89 -6.41
CA LEU A 29 3.79 -20.90 -5.38
C LEU A 29 3.68 -19.53 -4.71
N ASN A 30 4.80 -18.84 -4.48
CA ASN A 30 4.81 -17.46 -4.00
C ASN A 30 4.01 -16.54 -4.93
N LEU A 31 4.27 -16.60 -6.24
CA LEU A 31 3.55 -15.79 -7.23
C LEU A 31 2.05 -16.13 -7.25
N CYS A 32 1.69 -17.40 -7.12
CA CYS A 32 0.30 -17.82 -7.16
C CYS A 32 -0.48 -17.46 -5.89
N VAL A 33 0.16 -17.40 -4.72
CA VAL A 33 -0.50 -16.98 -3.46
C VAL A 33 -0.47 -15.45 -3.25
N ARG A 34 0.42 -14.73 -3.95
CA ARG A 34 0.64 -13.28 -3.83
C ARG A 34 -0.65 -12.45 -3.85
N HIS A 35 -1.58 -12.75 -4.76
CA HIS A 35 -2.83 -11.99 -4.86
C HIS A 35 -3.71 -12.10 -3.60
N ARG A 36 -3.73 -13.27 -2.95
CA ARG A 36 -4.46 -13.46 -1.68
C ARG A 36 -3.80 -12.70 -0.54
N ILE A 37 -2.46 -12.65 -0.55
CA ILE A 37 -1.66 -11.87 0.40
C ILE A 37 -1.93 -10.37 0.21
N LEU A 38 -1.94 -9.87 -1.02
CA LEU A 38 -2.21 -8.45 -1.33
C LEU A 38 -3.65 -8.03 -1.01
N ALA A 39 -4.57 -8.98 -0.86
CA ALA A 39 -5.94 -8.74 -0.40
C ALA A 39 -6.07 -8.69 1.13
N MET A 40 -5.00 -8.99 1.88
CA MET A 40 -5.01 -8.93 3.35
C MET A 40 -5.03 -7.49 3.86
N THR A 41 -5.22 -7.34 5.18
CA THR A 41 -5.22 -6.02 5.83
C THR A 41 -3.90 -5.28 5.54
N PRO A 42 -3.94 -4.03 5.07
CA PRO A 42 -2.73 -3.23 4.89
C PRO A 42 -1.88 -3.17 6.17
N GLY A 43 -0.57 -3.29 6.02
CA GLY A 43 0.35 -3.44 7.16
C GLY A 43 0.61 -4.88 7.60
N THR A 44 -0.09 -5.87 7.04
CA THR A 44 0.27 -7.29 7.22
C THR A 44 1.70 -7.50 6.74
N ARG A 45 2.53 -8.13 7.58
CA ARG A 45 3.92 -8.44 7.26
C ARG A 45 4.02 -9.83 6.68
N VAL A 46 4.86 -9.98 5.67
CA VAL A 46 5.03 -11.24 4.95
C VAL A 46 6.52 -11.50 4.87
N THR A 47 6.98 -12.64 5.37
CA THR A 47 8.37 -13.05 5.25
C THR A 47 8.49 -14.30 4.40
N SER A 48 9.52 -14.34 3.55
CA SER A 48 9.82 -15.49 2.71
C SER A 48 11.30 -15.84 2.82
N HIS A 49 11.59 -17.13 3.04
CA HIS A 49 12.94 -17.66 2.94
C HIS A 49 13.26 -18.02 1.48
N ALA A 50 14.44 -17.60 1.01
CA ALA A 50 15.06 -17.83 -0.29
C ALA A 50 14.35 -17.26 -1.54
N PHE A 51 13.02 -17.17 -1.56
CA PHE A 51 12.27 -16.85 -2.78
C PHE A 51 11.51 -15.52 -2.69
N THR A 52 11.53 -14.76 -3.79
CA THR A 52 10.89 -13.43 -3.92
C THR A 52 9.42 -13.52 -4.33
N MET A 53 8.79 -12.36 -4.58
CA MET A 53 7.40 -12.20 -5.04
C MET A 53 7.33 -11.65 -6.48
N GLY A 54 8.35 -11.88 -7.29
CA GLY A 54 8.45 -11.36 -8.66
C GLY A 54 8.52 -9.84 -8.68
N GLU A 55 7.62 -9.18 -9.41
CA GLU A 55 7.56 -7.71 -9.55
C GLU A 55 7.24 -6.96 -8.24
N TRP A 56 6.70 -7.66 -7.23
CA TRP A 56 6.54 -7.06 -5.91
C TRP A 56 7.90 -7.09 -5.19
N GLU A 57 8.61 -5.98 -5.28
CA GLU A 57 9.89 -5.79 -4.60
C GLU A 57 9.72 -5.83 -3.08
N ALA A 58 10.68 -6.44 -2.39
CA ALA A 58 10.69 -6.52 -0.94
C ALA A 58 10.92 -5.14 -0.31
N ASP A 59 10.25 -4.86 0.80
CA ASP A 59 10.50 -3.66 1.61
C ASP A 59 11.86 -3.76 2.30
N GLU A 60 12.24 -4.97 2.74
CA GLU A 60 13.57 -5.26 3.27
C GLU A 60 14.07 -6.61 2.76
N SER A 61 15.38 -6.71 2.54
CA SER A 61 16.07 -7.96 2.24
C SER A 61 17.22 -8.16 3.20
N PHE A 62 17.39 -9.39 3.66
CA PHE A 62 18.46 -9.80 4.56
C PHE A 62 19.19 -11.00 4.00
N GLU A 63 20.51 -10.98 4.08
CA GLU A 63 21.38 -12.09 3.69
C GLU A 63 22.17 -12.55 4.92
N ALA A 64 22.07 -13.83 5.27
CA ALA A 64 22.90 -14.44 6.29
C ALA A 64 23.30 -15.86 5.88
N GLU A 65 24.58 -16.17 6.01
CA GLU A 65 25.12 -17.52 5.76
C GLU A 65 24.64 -18.13 4.43
N TYR A 66 24.68 -17.34 3.36
CA TYR A 66 24.20 -17.71 2.01
C TYR A 66 22.70 -17.98 1.89
N ARG A 67 21.90 -17.53 2.87
CA ARG A 67 20.44 -17.60 2.86
C ARG A 67 19.87 -16.19 2.73
N ASN A 68 18.95 -16.05 1.79
CA ASN A 68 18.18 -14.83 1.63
C ASN A 68 16.88 -14.91 2.43
N ALA A 69 16.53 -13.83 3.09
CA ALA A 69 15.22 -13.59 3.66
C ALA A 69 14.68 -12.26 3.14
N TYR A 70 13.38 -12.22 2.90
CA TYR A 70 12.71 -11.05 2.35
C TYR A 70 11.51 -10.70 3.22
N LEU A 71 11.27 -9.41 3.40
CA LEU A 71 10.11 -8.87 4.09
C LEU A 71 9.31 -8.00 3.11
N TRP A 72 7.99 -8.22 3.09
CA TRP A 72 7.03 -7.32 2.47
C TRP A 72 5.99 -6.86 3.49
N ILE A 73 5.43 -5.69 3.24
CA ILE A 73 4.34 -5.09 3.98
C ILE A 73 3.20 -4.86 2.98
N VAL A 74 2.06 -5.52 3.21
CA VAL A 74 0.90 -5.41 2.31
C VAL A 74 0.47 -3.93 2.20
N PRO A 75 0.55 -3.30 1.02
CA PRO A 75 0.27 -1.88 0.86
C PRO A 75 -1.24 -1.63 0.80
N ALA A 76 -1.70 -0.51 1.35
CA ALA A 76 -3.06 -0.05 1.15
C ALA A 76 -3.30 0.33 -0.33
N ARG A 77 -4.51 0.12 -0.84
CA ARG A 77 -4.88 0.63 -2.16
C ARG A 77 -5.14 2.13 -2.07
N VAL A 78 -4.39 2.90 -2.85
CA VAL A 78 -4.49 4.37 -2.90
C VAL A 78 -4.59 4.92 -4.32
N GLY A 79 -4.44 4.10 -5.36
CA GLY A 79 -4.60 4.55 -6.75
C GLY A 79 -5.98 5.16 -7.02
N GLY A 80 -6.00 6.29 -7.72
CA GLY A 80 -7.22 7.04 -8.04
C GLY A 80 -7.17 8.50 -7.62
N SER A 81 -8.32 9.17 -7.67
CA SER A 81 -8.46 10.59 -7.34
C SER A 81 -9.00 10.79 -5.92
N TRP A 82 -8.46 11.78 -5.22
CA TRP A 82 -8.75 12.07 -3.81
C TRP A 82 -8.97 13.57 -3.61
N ASN A 83 -9.95 13.94 -2.78
CA ASN A 83 -10.13 15.32 -2.33
C ASN A 83 -9.80 15.42 -0.85
N PHE A 84 -8.87 16.30 -0.49
CA PHE A 84 -8.49 16.57 0.88
C PHE A 84 -9.21 17.81 1.39
N ARG A 85 -9.81 17.69 2.58
CA ARG A 85 -10.55 18.76 3.26
C ARG A 85 -10.04 18.92 4.68
N ASN A 86 -9.93 20.15 5.14
CA ASN A 86 -9.75 20.49 6.55
C ASN A 86 -11.07 20.39 7.33
N GLY A 87 -11.00 20.59 8.65
CA GLY A 87 -12.15 20.49 9.56
C GLY A 87 -13.31 21.44 9.29
N ASN A 88 -13.15 22.50 8.47
CA ASN A 88 -14.24 23.39 8.08
C ASN A 88 -15.02 22.90 6.83
N GLY A 89 -14.57 21.80 6.19
CA GLY A 89 -15.23 21.19 5.04
C GLY A 89 -14.83 21.74 3.67
N SER A 90 -13.99 22.79 3.60
CA SER A 90 -13.43 23.29 2.34
C SER A 90 -12.42 22.30 1.76
N VAL A 91 -12.48 22.04 0.44
CA VAL A 91 -11.43 21.28 -0.25
C VAL A 91 -10.17 22.14 -0.34
N ASP A 92 -9.10 21.69 0.30
CA ASP A 92 -7.81 22.38 0.28
C ASP A 92 -7.03 22.04 -1.00
N PHE A 93 -7.01 20.77 -1.37
CA PHE A 93 -6.36 20.28 -2.58
C PHE A 93 -6.92 18.91 -3.02
N ALA A 94 -6.73 18.60 -4.30
CA ALA A 94 -7.06 17.30 -4.88
C ALA A 94 -5.79 16.56 -5.29
N VAL A 95 -5.73 15.24 -5.13
CA VAL A 95 -4.58 14.41 -5.50
C VAL A 95 -5.01 13.32 -6.46
N SER A 96 -4.27 13.10 -7.53
CA SER A 96 -4.40 11.95 -8.41
C SER A 96 -3.20 11.03 -8.21
N LEU A 97 -3.43 9.85 -7.66
CA LEU A 97 -2.39 8.87 -7.33
C LEU A 97 -2.33 7.75 -8.37
N SER A 98 -1.12 7.47 -8.84
CA SER A 98 -0.77 6.21 -9.51
C SER A 98 -0.10 5.27 -8.51
N GLN A 99 -0.30 3.96 -8.67
CA GLN A 99 0.20 2.97 -7.73
C GLN A 99 0.59 1.67 -8.45
N SER A 100 1.75 1.13 -8.08
CA SER A 100 2.15 -0.26 -8.31
C SER A 100 2.71 -0.83 -7.02
N PHE A 101 2.00 -1.79 -6.41
CA PHE A 101 2.30 -2.29 -5.06
C PHE A 101 2.48 -1.15 -4.05
N GLN A 102 3.63 -1.07 -3.36
CA GLN A 102 3.98 -0.02 -2.41
C GLN A 102 4.53 1.26 -3.08
N LYS A 103 4.81 1.22 -4.38
CA LYS A 103 5.33 2.39 -5.12
C LYS A 103 4.16 3.27 -5.54
N ILE A 104 4.18 4.52 -5.09
CA ILE A 104 3.15 5.52 -5.40
C ILE A 104 3.78 6.76 -6.03
N GLY A 105 2.98 7.44 -6.84
CA GLY A 105 3.33 8.73 -7.42
C GLY A 105 2.07 9.47 -7.84
N GLY A 106 2.23 10.58 -8.52
CA GLY A 106 1.11 11.31 -9.09
C GLY A 106 1.24 12.82 -8.93
N GLU A 107 0.09 13.48 -8.94
CA GLU A 107 0.00 14.93 -8.98
C GLU A 107 -1.00 15.46 -7.98
N VAL A 108 -0.76 16.67 -7.50
CA VAL A 108 -1.71 17.44 -6.71
C VAL A 108 -2.21 18.63 -7.52
N THR A 109 -3.48 18.98 -7.33
CA THR A 109 -4.11 20.20 -7.80
C THR A 109 -4.42 21.09 -6.60
N VAL A 110 -3.75 22.24 -6.51
CA VAL A 110 -3.92 23.22 -5.43
C VAL A 110 -3.95 24.62 -6.03
N GLY A 111 -4.91 25.46 -5.62
CA GLY A 111 -5.06 26.81 -6.17
C GLY A 111 -5.22 26.86 -7.71
N GLY A 112 -5.82 25.82 -8.30
CA GLY A 112 -6.01 25.70 -9.76
C GLY A 112 -4.76 25.30 -10.55
N ARG A 113 -3.62 25.02 -9.88
CA ARG A 113 -2.39 24.56 -10.53
C ARG A 113 -2.13 23.09 -10.24
N ARG A 114 -1.71 22.36 -11.27
CA ARG A 114 -1.25 20.96 -11.19
C ARG A 114 0.26 20.91 -11.04
N GLN A 115 0.73 20.01 -10.20
CA GLN A 115 2.15 19.80 -9.94
C GLN A 115 2.41 18.37 -9.45
N PRO A 116 3.63 17.84 -9.62
CA PRO A 116 3.99 16.51 -9.15
C PRO A 116 4.01 16.44 -7.62
N LEU A 117 3.70 15.26 -7.09
CA LEU A 117 4.03 14.91 -5.71
C LEU A 117 5.53 14.72 -5.54
N ILE A 118 6.05 15.14 -4.38
CA ILE A 118 7.45 15.04 -4.01
C ILE A 118 7.58 14.00 -2.90
N GLY A 119 8.50 13.04 -3.06
CA GLY A 119 8.81 12.05 -2.03
C GLY A 119 7.61 11.21 -1.58
N ALA A 120 6.67 10.91 -2.50
CA ALA A 120 5.51 10.10 -2.19
C ALA A 120 5.95 8.69 -1.78
N SER A 121 5.47 8.22 -0.62
CA SER A 121 5.78 6.90 -0.08
C SER A 121 4.56 6.27 0.57
N LEU A 122 4.51 4.94 0.49
CA LEU A 122 3.46 4.12 1.07
C LEU A 122 4.11 2.92 1.76
N GLN A 123 3.81 2.73 3.04
CA GLN A 123 4.26 1.59 3.82
C GLN A 123 3.07 1.05 4.62
N GLY A 124 2.55 -0.11 4.22
CA GLY A 124 1.30 -0.61 4.78
C GLY A 124 0.15 0.37 4.52
N ASP A 125 -0.46 0.87 5.58
CA ASP A 125 -1.49 1.90 5.55
C ASP A 125 -0.94 3.34 5.70
N SER A 126 0.34 3.51 5.97
CA SER A 126 0.98 4.81 6.19
C SER A 126 1.36 5.43 4.84
N ILE A 127 0.84 6.61 4.56
CA ILE A 127 1.11 7.37 3.32
C ILE A 127 1.73 8.72 3.66
N ARG A 128 2.74 9.10 2.88
CA ARG A 128 3.38 10.41 2.94
C ARG A 128 3.59 10.95 1.55
N PHE A 129 3.50 12.27 1.41
CA PHE A 129 3.92 12.98 0.20
C PHE A 129 4.11 14.46 0.54
N ALA A 130 4.82 15.18 -0.32
CA ALA A 130 4.95 16.62 -0.26
C ALA A 130 4.55 17.26 -1.58
N PHE A 131 4.29 18.57 -1.55
CA PHE A 131 4.02 19.36 -2.75
C PHE A 131 4.26 20.85 -2.48
N THR A 132 4.29 21.69 -3.51
CA THR A 132 4.53 23.13 -3.38
C THR A 132 3.22 23.92 -3.47
N ASP A 133 2.76 24.61 -2.45
CA ASP A 133 1.50 25.35 -2.55
C ASP A 133 1.55 26.54 -3.54
N ALA A 134 0.41 27.22 -3.72
CA ALA A 134 0.31 28.38 -4.62
C ALA A 134 1.24 29.56 -4.24
N LYS A 135 1.76 29.59 -3.00
CA LYS A 135 2.71 30.59 -2.49
C LYS A 135 4.16 30.16 -2.66
N GLY A 136 4.42 28.98 -3.21
CA GLY A 136 5.77 28.45 -3.39
C GLY A 136 6.33 27.76 -2.15
N MET A 137 5.51 27.50 -1.11
CA MET A 137 5.98 26.82 0.10
C MET A 137 5.78 25.31 -0.01
N THR A 138 6.77 24.53 0.42
CA THR A 138 6.65 23.07 0.49
C THR A 138 5.75 22.67 1.67
N GLN A 139 4.72 21.90 1.35
CA GLN A 139 3.76 21.33 2.26
C GLN A 139 4.03 19.83 2.39
N HIS A 140 4.03 19.30 3.62
CA HIS A 140 4.25 17.88 3.88
C HIS A 140 2.97 17.25 4.45
N PHE A 141 2.44 16.25 3.76
CA PHE A 141 1.33 15.45 4.25
C PHE A 141 1.83 14.10 4.80
N ALA A 142 1.30 13.70 5.95
CA ALA A 142 1.45 12.35 6.48
C ALA A 142 0.14 11.88 7.08
N GLY A 143 -0.27 10.65 6.77
CA GLY A 143 -1.53 10.10 7.25
C GLY A 143 -1.64 8.59 7.09
N ASN A 144 -2.79 8.05 7.46
CA ASN A 144 -3.12 6.63 7.37
C ASN A 144 -4.35 6.41 6.49
N VAL A 145 -4.27 5.39 5.65
CA VAL A 145 -5.32 4.95 4.73
C VAL A 145 -6.30 4.04 5.46
N ARG A 146 -7.60 4.31 5.31
CA ARG A 146 -8.73 3.56 5.89
C ARG A 146 -9.79 3.39 4.82
N GLY A 147 -9.64 2.37 3.97
CA GLY A 147 -10.55 2.13 2.85
C GLY A 147 -10.52 3.29 1.85
N SER A 148 -11.66 3.97 1.68
CA SER A 148 -11.82 5.13 0.80
C SER A 148 -11.48 6.47 1.46
N THR A 149 -10.85 6.46 2.62
CA THR A 149 -10.48 7.65 3.40
C THR A 149 -9.00 7.64 3.75
N ILE A 150 -8.37 8.81 3.78
CA ILE A 150 -7.02 9.03 4.28
C ILE A 150 -7.10 10.11 5.36
N ILE A 151 -6.67 9.81 6.58
CA ILE A 151 -6.71 10.77 7.69
C ILE A 151 -5.27 11.10 8.05
N GLY A 152 -4.94 12.39 8.15
CA GLY A 152 -3.58 12.80 8.43
C GLY A 152 -3.44 14.27 8.71
N SER A 153 -2.20 14.72 8.78
CA SER A 153 -1.84 16.10 9.05
C SER A 153 -1.04 16.68 7.89
N LEU A 154 -1.34 17.93 7.53
CA LEU A 154 -0.53 18.77 6.65
C LEU A 154 0.34 19.68 7.51
N ARG A 155 1.64 19.67 7.24
CA ARG A 155 2.63 20.54 7.87
C ARG A 155 3.13 21.56 6.87
N ALA A 156 2.96 22.84 7.22
CA ALA A 156 3.62 23.96 6.57
C ALA A 156 4.75 24.48 7.48
N SER A 157 5.89 24.85 6.90
CA SER A 157 6.97 25.49 7.67
C SER A 157 6.46 26.72 8.43
N GLY A 158 6.58 26.72 9.76
CA GLY A 158 6.23 27.85 10.61
C GLY A 158 4.75 28.00 10.96
N VAL A 159 3.89 27.03 10.64
CA VAL A 159 2.45 27.02 10.99
C VAL A 159 2.12 25.74 11.75
N ALA A 160 1.10 25.79 12.62
CA ALA A 160 0.58 24.60 13.29
C ALA A 160 0.05 23.56 12.28
N ASP A 161 0.23 22.28 12.60
CA ASP A 161 -0.27 21.15 11.81
C ASP A 161 -1.79 21.28 11.61
N ALA A 162 -2.24 21.11 10.37
CA ALA A 162 -3.66 21.08 10.03
C ALA A 162 -4.11 19.63 9.81
N GLU A 163 -5.13 19.18 10.54
CA GLU A 163 -5.74 17.89 10.29
C GLU A 163 -6.56 17.93 8.99
N LEU A 164 -6.36 16.92 8.14
CA LEU A 164 -7.03 16.77 6.86
C LEU A 164 -7.61 15.36 6.70
N THR A 165 -8.77 15.31 6.05
CA THR A 165 -9.38 14.08 5.57
C THR A 165 -9.42 14.07 4.06
N GLY A 166 -8.68 13.13 3.46
CA GLY A 166 -8.75 12.77 2.05
C GLY A 166 -9.88 11.76 1.82
N THR A 167 -10.75 12.01 0.84
CA THR A 167 -11.82 11.09 0.43
C THR A 167 -11.66 10.72 -1.04
N ALA A 168 -11.70 9.42 -1.36
CA ALA A 168 -11.64 8.94 -2.73
C ALA A 168 -12.84 9.46 -3.55
N GLN A 169 -12.59 9.88 -4.77
CA GLN A 169 -13.59 10.38 -5.71
C GLN A 169 -14.09 9.22 -6.57
N GLY A 170 -14.97 8.39 -5.99
CA GLY A 170 -15.47 7.16 -6.60
C GLY A 170 -14.66 5.91 -6.20
N PRO A 171 -14.83 4.79 -6.91
CA PRO A 171 -14.07 3.57 -6.66
C PRO A 171 -12.57 3.81 -6.85
N LEU A 172 -11.76 3.15 -6.02
CA LEU A 172 -10.30 3.15 -6.20
C LEU A 172 -9.95 2.56 -7.57
N ALA A 173 -8.89 3.08 -8.18
CA ALA A 173 -8.43 2.64 -9.49
C ALA A 173 -8.12 1.14 -9.47
N PRO A 174 -8.39 0.39 -10.56
CA PRO A 174 -8.02 -1.02 -10.68
C PRO A 174 -6.55 -1.26 -10.31
N ALA A 175 -6.27 -2.37 -9.64
CA ALA A 175 -4.94 -2.75 -9.20
C ALA A 175 -4.53 -4.05 -9.91
N PRO A 176 -4.20 -4.02 -11.21
CA PRO A 176 -3.81 -5.22 -11.96
C PRO A 176 -2.59 -5.93 -11.35
N TRP A 177 -1.72 -5.19 -10.66
CA TRP A 177 -0.59 -5.75 -9.89
C TRP A 177 -1.02 -6.66 -8.72
N ALA A 178 -2.26 -6.51 -8.23
CA ALA A 178 -2.83 -7.30 -7.15
C ALA A 178 -3.61 -8.54 -7.64
N GLU A 179 -3.76 -8.71 -8.96
CA GLU A 179 -4.50 -9.82 -9.54
C GLU A 179 -3.71 -11.13 -9.50
N MET A 180 -4.43 -12.25 -9.65
CA MET A 180 -3.81 -13.57 -9.73
C MET A 180 -2.91 -13.66 -10.97
N ALA A 181 -1.66 -14.09 -10.76
CA ALA A 181 -0.73 -14.32 -11.86
C ALA A 181 -1.25 -15.39 -12.83
N GLY A 182 -0.90 -15.26 -14.11
CA GLY A 182 -1.30 -16.21 -15.15
C GLY A 182 -0.85 -17.64 -14.85
N GLY A 183 -1.66 -18.63 -15.23
CA GLY A 183 -1.37 -20.06 -15.02
C GLY A 183 -1.63 -20.57 -13.60
N CYS A 184 -1.85 -19.69 -12.62
CA CYS A 184 -2.06 -20.08 -11.23
C CYS A 184 -3.40 -20.77 -10.95
N GLY A 185 -4.38 -20.67 -11.86
CA GLY A 185 -5.69 -21.32 -11.70
C GLY A 185 -5.59 -22.84 -11.42
N ARG A 186 -4.52 -23.49 -11.88
CA ARG A 186 -4.24 -24.91 -11.62
C ARG A 186 -4.10 -25.26 -10.14
N PHE A 187 -3.70 -24.31 -9.30
CA PHE A 187 -3.55 -24.49 -7.85
C PHE A 187 -4.84 -24.23 -7.08
N TYR A 188 -5.75 -23.45 -7.66
CA TYR A 188 -7.04 -23.10 -7.04
C TYR A 188 -8.16 -24.05 -7.45
N GLY A 189 -7.94 -24.89 -8.46
CA GLY A 189 -8.91 -25.89 -8.91
C GLY A 189 -9.04 -27.12 -8.01
N LYS A 190 -10.27 -27.60 -7.89
CA LYS A 190 -10.68 -28.87 -8.51
C LYS A 190 -11.91 -28.58 -9.36
#